data_AF-A0A1H3ATZ6-F1
#
_entry.id   AF-A0A1H3ATZ6-F1
#
_cell.length_a   1.000
_cell.length_b   1.000
_cell.length_c   1.000
_cell.angle_alpha   90.00
_cell.angle_beta   90.00
_cell.angle_gamma   90.00
#
_symmetry.space_group_name_H-M   'P 1'
#
loop_
_entity.id
_entity.type
_entity.pdbx_description
1 polymer ?
#
loop_
_entity_poly.entity_id
_entity_poly.type
_entity_poly.pdbx_seq_one_letter_code
_entity_poly.pdbx_strand_id
1 'polypeptide(L)'
;MSSRPAPSATVGTVRAALAVLRRHWRPAYLAALAATLVNTVPDVVRQLLVRDDPDVSTAVLVDVVGFATGLLAQLWVTGAVAALPAGGGLTPAGALRRGAGLAWRAVRTSPGAVALGVVLGGAVSALLTVPASVAALGPDGVLGPLGSPGAGAFTVATVSDLVASVVTLPFLAVVLVLAAGRRLTSASRGQ
;
A
#
# COMPACT_ATOMS: atom_id res chain seq x y z
N MET A 1 -23.39 25.62 24.12
CA MET A 1 -22.15 24.82 24.05
C MET A 1 -22.36 23.73 23.01
N SER A 2 -21.78 23.89 21.82
CA SER A 2 -21.95 22.92 20.72
C SER A 2 -21.00 21.74 20.96
N SER A 3 -21.52 20.61 21.42
CA SER A 3 -20.78 19.35 21.51
C SER A 3 -20.45 18.89 20.09
N ARG A 4 -19.21 19.12 19.64
CA ARG A 4 -18.73 18.51 18.39
C ARG A 4 -18.90 17.00 18.51
N PRO A 5 -19.61 16.34 17.57
CA PRO A 5 -19.70 14.88 17.58
C PRO A 5 -18.29 14.30 17.55
N ALA A 6 -18.01 13.36 18.45
CA ALA A 6 -16.74 12.65 18.44
C ALA A 6 -16.55 12.04 17.04
N PRO A 7 -15.39 12.26 16.39
CA PRO A 7 -15.15 11.67 15.08
C PRO A 7 -15.32 10.16 15.18
N SER A 8 -15.96 9.56 14.16
CA SER A 8 -16.15 8.10 14.11
C SER A 8 -14.80 7.41 14.36
N ALA A 9 -14.82 6.29 15.08
CA ALA A 9 -13.59 5.58 15.45
C ALA A 9 -12.71 5.26 14.23
N THR A 10 -13.34 5.05 13.06
CA THR A 10 -12.71 4.91 11.74
C THR A 10 -11.86 6.13 11.35
N VAL A 11 -12.44 7.33 11.42
CA VAL A 11 -11.74 8.59 11.08
C VAL A 11 -10.64 8.90 12.11
N GLY A 12 -10.86 8.54 13.38
CA GLY A 12 -9.85 8.62 14.43
C GLY A 12 -8.59 7.79 14.11
N THR A 13 -8.77 6.56 13.64
CA THR A 13 -7.66 5.67 13.24
C THR A 13 -6.86 6.22 12.07
N VAL A 14 -7.53 6.73 11.02
CA VAL A 14 -6.85 7.32 9.85
C VAL A 14 -6.04 8.55 10.25
N ARG A 15 -6.62 9.44 11.08
CA ARG A 15 -5.90 10.64 11.54
C ARG A 15 -4.68 10.28 12.39
N ALA A 16 -4.80 9.29 13.26
CA ALA A 16 -3.67 8.77 14.05
C ALA A 16 -2.58 8.16 13.15
N ALA A 17 -2.97 7.43 12.10
CA ALA A 17 -2.03 6.86 11.14
C ALA A 17 -1.21 7.94 10.44
N LEU A 18 -1.87 9.03 10.00
CA LEU A 18 -1.18 10.18 9.40
C LEU A 18 -0.22 10.85 10.38
N ALA A 19 -0.59 10.98 11.66
CA ALA A 19 0.28 11.56 12.67
C ALA A 19 1.53 10.71 12.91
N VAL A 20 1.38 9.38 13.02
CA VAL A 20 2.51 8.44 13.15
C VAL A 20 3.40 8.51 11.92
N LEU A 21 2.81 8.51 10.71
CA LEU A 21 3.56 8.57 9.47
C LEU A 21 4.36 9.88 9.35
N ARG A 22 3.77 11.02 9.75
CA ARG A 22 4.50 12.31 9.80
C ARG A 22 5.68 12.28 10.77
N ARG A 23 5.53 11.63 11.92
CA ARG A 23 6.59 11.53 12.94
C ARG A 23 7.71 10.56 12.52
N HIS A 24 7.35 9.47 11.84
CA HIS A 24 8.26 8.39 11.48
C HIS A 24 8.39 8.21 9.97
N TRP A 25 8.34 9.31 9.21
CA TRP A 25 8.31 9.25 7.75
C TRP A 25 9.56 8.55 7.20
N ARG A 26 10.76 8.89 7.67
CA ARG A 26 12.01 8.28 7.20
C ARG A 26 11.99 6.75 7.26
N PRO A 27 11.84 6.11 8.44
CA PRO A 27 11.87 4.66 8.53
C PRO A 27 10.69 3.99 7.80
N ALA A 28 9.50 4.60 7.82
CA ALA A 28 8.33 4.03 7.16
C ALA A 28 8.47 4.02 5.62
N TYR A 29 8.94 5.13 5.05
CA TYR A 29 9.19 5.24 3.61
C TYR A 29 10.41 4.44 3.15
N LEU A 30 11.46 4.31 3.97
CA LEU A 30 12.59 3.43 3.64
C LEU A 30 12.18 1.95 3.61
N ALA A 31 11.36 1.51 4.57
CA ALA A 31 10.84 0.15 4.58
C ALA A 31 9.94 -0.12 3.36
N ALA A 32 9.07 0.82 3.00
CA ALA A 32 8.26 0.72 1.80
C ALA A 32 9.10 0.72 0.53
N LEU A 33 10.08 1.63 0.39
CA LEU A 33 11.00 1.68 -0.75
C LEU A 33 11.76 0.36 -0.92
N ALA A 34 12.31 -0.20 0.16
CA ALA A 34 13.00 -1.48 0.10
C ALA A 34 12.07 -2.61 -0.37
N ALA A 35 10.84 -2.64 0.14
CA ALA A 35 9.84 -3.63 -0.26
C ALA A 35 9.40 -3.45 -1.72
N THR A 36 9.17 -2.21 -2.16
CA THR A 36 8.79 -1.89 -3.54
C THR A 36 9.92 -2.24 -4.51
N LEU A 37 11.17 -1.91 -4.20
CA LEU A 37 12.33 -2.24 -5.05
C LEU A 37 12.51 -3.75 -5.23
N VAL A 38 12.36 -4.52 -4.15
CA VAL A 38 12.37 -6.00 -4.23
C VAL A 38 11.21 -6.50 -5.10
N ASN A 39 10.06 -5.83 -5.05
CA ASN A 39 8.88 -6.19 -5.83
C ASN A 39 8.93 -5.73 -7.30
N THR A 40 9.79 -4.76 -7.64
CA THR A 40 9.90 -4.23 -9.01
C THR A 40 10.61 -5.20 -9.95
N VAL A 41 11.53 -6.02 -9.42
CA VAL A 41 12.31 -7.00 -10.20
C VAL A 41 11.41 -8.08 -10.83
N PRO A 42 10.51 -8.75 -10.08
CA PRO A 42 9.52 -9.65 -10.68
C PRO A 42 8.67 -8.99 -11.74
N ASP A 43 8.32 -7.71 -11.58
CA ASP A 43 7.43 -6.99 -12.49
C ASP A 43 8.07 -6.72 -13.86
N VAL A 44 9.35 -6.35 -13.86
CA VAL A 44 10.14 -6.20 -15.10
C VAL A 44 10.34 -7.56 -15.79
N VAL A 45 10.65 -8.62 -15.03
CA VAL A 45 10.81 -9.98 -15.58
C VAL A 45 9.50 -10.50 -16.17
N ARG A 46 8.40 -10.28 -15.47
CA ARG A 46 7.03 -10.62 -15.87
C ARG A 46 6.64 -9.93 -17.19
N GLN A 47 6.98 -8.66 -17.34
CA GLN A 47 6.71 -7.89 -18.55
C GLN A 47 7.59 -8.31 -19.74
N LEU A 48 8.81 -8.80 -19.49
CA LEU A 48 9.66 -9.39 -20.52
C LEU A 48 9.12 -10.74 -21.02
N LEU A 49 8.58 -11.57 -20.12
CA LEU A 49 8.04 -12.89 -20.47
C LEU A 49 6.73 -12.83 -21.27
N VAL A 50 5.85 -11.87 -21.02
CA VAL A 50 4.58 -11.69 -21.75
C VAL A 50 4.78 -11.04 -23.11
N ARG A 51 5.89 -10.32 -23.32
CA ARG A 51 6.15 -9.58 -24.56
C ARG A 51 6.32 -10.48 -25.78
N ASP A 52 6.84 -11.69 -25.57
CA ASP A 52 7.20 -12.62 -26.64
C ASP A 52 6.15 -13.73 -26.87
N ASP A 53 5.29 -14.03 -25.89
CA ASP A 53 4.20 -15.02 -26.00
C ASP A 53 2.90 -14.49 -25.32
N PRO A 54 1.90 -14.01 -26.08
CA PRO A 54 0.69 -13.37 -25.54
C PRO A 54 -0.37 -14.38 -25.07
N ASP A 55 0.05 -15.50 -24.47
CA ASP A 55 -0.90 -16.49 -23.94
C ASP A 55 -1.60 -15.96 -22.69
N VAL A 56 -2.93 -16.10 -22.66
CA VAL A 56 -3.78 -15.62 -21.56
C VAL A 56 -3.43 -16.33 -20.26
N SER A 57 -3.05 -17.61 -20.32
CA SER A 57 -2.67 -18.38 -19.14
C SER A 57 -1.38 -17.84 -18.52
N THR A 58 -0.38 -17.51 -19.36
CA THR A 58 0.86 -16.86 -18.94
C THR A 58 0.59 -15.51 -18.30
N ALA A 59 -0.25 -14.67 -18.91
CA ALA A 59 -0.62 -13.35 -18.38
C ALA A 59 -1.33 -13.44 -17.02
N VAL A 60 -2.22 -14.40 -16.82
CA VAL A 60 -2.90 -14.63 -15.53
C VAL A 60 -1.91 -15.12 -14.46
N LEU A 61 -1.00 -16.03 -14.80
CA LEU A 61 -0.03 -16.58 -13.85
C LEU A 61 0.95 -15.50 -13.40
N VAL A 62 1.39 -14.69 -14.36
CA VAL A 62 2.11 -13.43 -14.20
C VAL A 62 1.38 -12.52 -13.20
N ASP A 63 0.11 -12.20 -13.42
CA ASP A 63 -0.69 -11.34 -12.54
C ASP A 63 -0.80 -11.91 -11.10
N VAL A 64 -1.07 -13.21 -10.97
CA VAL A 64 -1.16 -13.90 -9.67
C VAL A 64 0.16 -13.79 -8.89
N VAL A 65 1.31 -14.01 -9.54
CA VAL A 65 2.62 -13.84 -8.90
C VAL A 65 2.82 -12.38 -8.50
N GLY A 66 2.33 -11.41 -9.28
CA GLY A 66 2.48 -9.98 -9.00
C GLY A 66 1.70 -9.57 -7.77
N PHE A 67 0.44 -9.98 -7.74
CA PHE A 67 -0.42 -9.82 -6.60
C PHE A 67 0.17 -10.48 -5.34
N ALA A 68 0.65 -11.73 -5.45
CA ALA A 68 1.22 -12.45 -4.31
C ALA A 68 2.47 -11.75 -3.76
N THR A 69 3.34 -11.27 -4.63
CA THR A 69 4.59 -10.60 -4.22
C THR A 69 4.29 -9.23 -3.59
N GLY A 70 3.36 -8.47 -4.17
CA GLY A 70 2.88 -7.20 -3.61
C GLY A 70 2.19 -7.39 -2.25
N LEU A 71 1.40 -8.45 -2.09
CA LEU A 71 0.78 -8.81 -0.82
C LEU A 71 1.83 -9.13 0.25
N LEU A 72 2.83 -9.94 -0.09
CA LEU A 72 3.94 -10.25 0.83
C LEU A 72 4.72 -8.99 1.23
N ALA A 73 5.01 -8.11 0.28
CA ALA A 73 5.64 -6.82 0.54
C ALA A 73 4.81 -5.97 1.52
N GLN A 74 3.50 -5.85 1.29
CA GLN A 74 2.60 -5.11 2.16
C GLN A 74 2.53 -5.71 3.57
N LEU A 75 2.45 -7.03 3.69
CA LEU A 75 2.47 -7.72 4.98
C LEU A 75 3.81 -7.53 5.70
N TRP A 76 4.93 -7.62 4.99
CA TRP A 76 6.25 -7.40 5.56
C TRP A 76 6.37 -5.96 6.08
N VAL A 77 6.00 -4.95 5.29
CA VAL A 77 6.04 -3.54 5.71
C VAL A 77 5.16 -3.33 6.94
N THR A 78 3.94 -3.87 6.95
CA THR A 78 3.02 -3.83 8.10
C THR A 78 3.67 -4.38 9.37
N GLY A 79 4.36 -5.53 9.29
CA GLY A 79 5.06 -6.11 10.43
C GLY A 79 6.32 -5.37 10.84
N ALA A 80 7.03 -4.76 9.88
CA ALA A 80 8.27 -4.02 10.11
C ALA A 80 8.02 -2.69 10.84
N VAL A 81 6.93 -2.00 10.49
CA VAL A 81 6.54 -0.71 11.09
C VAL A 81 5.69 -0.84 12.35
N ALA A 82 5.36 -2.06 12.77
CA ALA A 82 4.40 -2.33 13.84
C ALA A 82 4.75 -1.66 15.18
N ALA A 83 6.02 -1.42 15.47
CA ALA A 83 6.48 -0.78 16.69
C ALA A 83 6.53 0.77 16.62
N LEU A 84 6.46 1.37 15.42
CA LEU A 84 6.54 2.82 15.24
C LEU A 84 5.44 3.59 16.01
N PRO A 85 4.16 3.14 16.04
CA PRO A 85 3.13 3.85 16.79
C PRO A 85 3.40 3.94 18.30
N ALA A 86 4.16 2.99 18.85
CA ALA A 86 4.56 2.97 20.26
C ALA A 86 5.90 3.69 20.51
N GLY A 87 6.47 4.37 19.50
CA GLY A 87 7.78 5.02 19.57
C GLY A 87 8.97 4.08 19.42
N GLY A 88 8.75 2.80 19.11
CA GLY A 88 9.81 1.84 18.82
C GLY A 88 10.41 2.01 17.41
N GLY A 89 11.46 1.24 17.11
CA GLY A 89 12.13 1.23 15.81
C GLY A 89 11.54 0.24 14.80
N LEU A 90 12.16 0.14 13.61
CA LEU A 90 11.82 -0.88 12.62
C LEU A 90 12.20 -2.27 13.12
N THR A 91 11.35 -3.26 12.85
CA THR A 91 11.59 -4.66 13.22
C THR A 91 11.51 -5.56 11.98
N PRO A 92 12.60 -5.74 11.21
CA PRO A 92 12.55 -6.53 9.98
C PRO A 92 12.42 -8.04 10.25
N ALA A 93 13.07 -8.55 11.30
CA ALA A 93 13.06 -9.97 11.63
C ALA A 93 11.66 -10.45 12.04
N GLY A 94 11.12 -11.45 11.35
CA GLY A 94 9.78 -12.00 11.61
C GLY A 94 8.63 -11.06 11.21
N ALA A 95 8.90 -10.05 10.39
CA ALA A 95 7.91 -9.05 9.98
C ALA A 95 6.70 -9.66 9.27
N LEU A 96 6.89 -10.62 8.34
CA LEU A 96 5.77 -11.27 7.65
C LEU A 96 4.75 -11.90 8.60
N ARG A 97 5.21 -12.70 9.57
CA ARG A 97 4.31 -13.35 10.55
C ARG A 97 3.55 -12.32 11.38
N ARG A 98 4.25 -11.26 11.83
CA ARG A 98 3.62 -10.16 12.57
C ARG A 98 2.60 -9.42 11.72
N GLY A 99 2.98 -9.07 10.49
CA GLY A 99 2.13 -8.36 9.54
C GLY A 99 0.87 -9.13 9.19
N ALA A 100 0.98 -10.42 8.89
CA ALA A 100 -0.18 -11.29 8.65
C ALA A 100 -1.12 -11.34 9.87
N GLY A 101 -0.56 -11.51 11.07
CA GLY A 101 -1.34 -11.48 12.31
C GLY A 101 -2.04 -10.13 12.56
N LEU A 102 -1.38 -9.02 12.26
CA LEU A 102 -1.93 -7.67 12.40
C LEU A 102 -3.01 -7.39 11.35
N ALA A 103 -2.78 -7.75 10.09
CA ALA A 103 -3.75 -7.59 9.02
C ALA A 103 -5.03 -8.38 9.33
N TRP A 104 -4.89 -9.64 9.74
CA TRP A 104 -6.02 -10.48 10.14
C TRP A 104 -6.80 -9.88 11.32
N ARG A 105 -6.09 -9.44 12.36
CA ARG A 105 -6.72 -8.78 13.51
C ARG A 105 -7.43 -7.50 13.09
N ALA A 106 -6.82 -6.66 12.26
CA ALA A 106 -7.40 -5.40 11.78
C ALA A 106 -8.71 -5.63 11.01
N VAL A 107 -8.75 -6.62 10.12
CA VAL A 107 -9.97 -6.98 9.38
C VAL A 107 -11.07 -7.45 10.33
N ARG A 108 -10.73 -8.25 11.35
CA ARG A 108 -11.72 -8.72 12.34
C ARG A 108 -12.20 -7.64 13.30
N THR A 109 -11.33 -6.75 13.76
CA THR A 109 -11.67 -5.78 14.81
C THR A 109 -12.19 -4.45 14.24
N SER A 110 -11.84 -4.13 13.00
CA SER A 110 -11.96 -2.78 12.45
C SER A 110 -12.16 -2.78 10.92
N PRO A 111 -13.08 -3.58 10.35
CA PRO A 111 -13.20 -3.72 8.89
C PRO A 111 -13.45 -2.39 8.19
N GLY A 112 -14.24 -1.48 8.79
CA GLY A 112 -14.50 -0.15 8.21
C GLY A 112 -13.25 0.74 8.12
N ALA A 113 -12.30 0.63 9.05
CA ALA A 113 -11.04 1.39 8.99
C ALA A 113 -10.11 0.84 7.93
N VAL A 114 -10.09 -0.49 7.76
CA VAL A 114 -9.36 -1.14 6.66
C VAL A 114 -9.96 -0.72 5.32
N ALA A 115 -11.28 -0.80 5.16
CA ALA A 115 -11.97 -0.39 3.94
C ALA A 115 -11.70 1.08 3.61
N LEU A 116 -11.83 1.99 4.58
CA LEU A 116 -11.53 3.41 4.36
C LEU A 116 -10.05 3.64 4.01
N GLY A 117 -9.13 2.94 4.67
CA GLY A 117 -7.70 3.00 4.36
C GLY A 117 -7.39 2.53 2.94
N VAL A 118 -8.03 1.44 2.49
CA VAL A 118 -7.90 0.90 1.13
C VAL A 118 -8.47 1.88 0.11
N VAL A 119 -9.64 2.47 0.35
CA VAL A 119 -10.25 3.46 -0.56
C VAL A 119 -9.37 4.70 -0.68
N LEU A 120 -8.86 5.23 0.44
CA LEU A 120 -7.98 6.40 0.43
C LEU A 120 -6.63 6.11 -0.23
N GLY A 121 -6.03 4.96 0.06
CA GLY A 121 -4.80 4.51 -0.58
C GLY A 121 -4.98 4.32 -2.09
N GLY A 122 -6.09 3.68 -2.49
CA GLY A 122 -6.46 3.50 -3.89
C GLY A 122 -6.71 4.82 -4.62
N ALA A 123 -7.38 5.77 -3.98
CA ALA A 123 -7.60 7.10 -4.56
C ALA A 123 -6.29 7.86 -4.77
N VAL A 124 -5.38 7.84 -3.79
CA VAL A 124 -4.04 8.44 -3.94
C VAL A 124 -3.24 7.73 -5.03
N SER A 125 -3.28 6.40 -5.08
CA SER A 125 -2.62 5.63 -6.14
C SER A 125 -3.15 6.03 -7.52
N ALA A 126 -4.48 6.06 -7.70
CA ALA A 126 -5.11 6.45 -8.95
C ALA A 126 -4.76 7.89 -9.36
N LEU A 127 -4.69 8.84 -8.41
CA LEU A 127 -4.26 10.21 -8.69
C LEU A 127 -2.80 10.30 -9.18
N LEU A 128 -1.95 9.37 -8.78
CA LEU A 128 -0.55 9.31 -9.20
C LEU A 128 -0.39 8.57 -10.54
N THR A 129 -1.16 7.51 -10.75
CA THR A 129 -1.02 6.64 -11.93
C THR A 129 -1.86 7.07 -13.12
N VAL A 130 -3.10 7.56 -12.93
CA VAL A 130 -4.00 7.92 -14.03
C VAL A 130 -3.47 9.07 -14.88
N PRO A 131 -2.99 10.21 -14.33
CA PRO A 131 -2.44 11.29 -15.16
C PRO A 131 -1.21 10.84 -15.95
N ALA A 132 -0.37 10.01 -15.35
CA ALA A 132 0.81 9.46 -16.00
C ALA A 132 0.43 8.51 -17.15
N SER A 133 -0.56 7.64 -16.94
CA SER A 133 -1.12 6.78 -17.98
C SER A 133 -1.76 7.58 -19.12
N VAL A 134 -2.49 8.66 -18.81
CA VAL A 134 -3.07 9.55 -19.84
C VAL A 134 -1.98 10.28 -20.63
N ALA A 135 -0.93 10.78 -19.97
CA ALA A 135 0.19 11.43 -20.63
C ALA A 135 1.00 10.45 -21.51
N ALA A 136 1.07 9.18 -21.10
CA ALA A 136 1.78 8.11 -21.79
C ALA A 136 1.03 7.53 -23.00
N LEU A 137 -0.29 7.36 -22.90
CA LEU A 137 -1.11 6.62 -23.87
C LEU A 137 -2.07 7.52 -24.67
N GLY A 138 -2.25 8.78 -24.27
CA GLY A 138 -3.29 9.66 -24.80
C GLY A 138 -4.69 9.29 -24.29
N PRO A 139 -5.67 10.21 -24.34
CA PRO A 139 -7.01 9.98 -23.78
C PRO A 139 -7.76 8.81 -24.45
N ASP A 140 -7.52 8.56 -25.74
CA ASP A 140 -8.16 7.48 -26.50
C ASP A 140 -7.46 6.11 -26.30
N GLY A 141 -6.18 6.10 -25.90
CA GLY A 141 -5.41 4.87 -25.63
C GLY A 141 -5.63 4.30 -24.22
N VAL A 142 -6.27 5.06 -23.33
CA VAL A 142 -6.63 4.62 -21.96
C VAL A 142 -7.93 3.80 -21.94
N LEU A 143 -8.80 3.95 -22.96
CA LEU A 143 -10.10 3.27 -23.09
C LEU A 143 -10.25 2.43 -24.38
N GLY A 144 -9.32 2.54 -25.34
CA GLY A 144 -9.34 1.82 -26.61
C GLY A 144 -8.63 0.45 -26.58
N PRO A 145 -8.74 -0.36 -27.65
CA PRO A 145 -8.11 -1.67 -27.72
C PRO A 145 -6.59 -1.50 -27.62
N LEU A 146 -5.99 -2.16 -26.63
CA LEU A 146 -4.57 -2.06 -26.31
C LEU A 146 -3.71 -2.58 -27.46
N GLY A 147 -3.34 -1.69 -28.39
CA GLY A 147 -2.13 -1.88 -29.19
C GLY A 147 -0.91 -1.92 -28.26
N SER A 148 0.17 -2.58 -28.69
CA SER A 148 1.37 -2.73 -27.85
C SER A 148 1.92 -1.36 -27.44
N PRO A 149 1.92 -1.02 -26.13
CA PRO A 149 2.39 0.28 -25.68
C PRO A 149 3.86 0.49 -26.06
N GLY A 150 4.20 1.66 -26.58
CA GLY A 150 5.60 2.03 -26.81
C GLY A 150 6.42 2.01 -25.52
N ALA A 151 7.73 1.72 -25.61
CA ALA A 151 8.60 1.57 -24.44
C ALA A 151 8.60 2.79 -23.47
N GLY A 152 8.37 4.01 -23.98
CA GLY A 152 8.26 5.21 -23.15
C GLY A 152 6.98 5.26 -22.31
N ALA A 153 5.83 4.88 -22.88
CA ALA A 153 4.56 4.82 -22.15
C ALA A 153 4.61 3.80 -21.01
N PHE A 154 5.32 2.70 -21.26
CA PHE A 154 5.61 1.64 -20.30
C PHE A 154 6.50 2.12 -19.14
N THR A 155 7.62 2.79 -19.42
CA THR A 155 8.49 3.32 -18.36
C THR A 155 7.72 4.28 -17.45
N VAL A 156 6.87 5.14 -18.02
CA VAL A 156 6.02 6.06 -17.27
C VAL A 156 5.04 5.29 -16.37
N ALA A 157 4.39 4.23 -16.87
CA ALA A 157 3.50 3.39 -16.09
C ALA A 157 4.22 2.71 -14.91
N THR A 158 5.37 2.06 -15.16
CA THR A 158 6.15 1.37 -14.13
C THR A 158 6.67 2.33 -13.06
N VAL A 159 7.19 3.50 -13.45
CA VAL A 159 7.67 4.52 -12.50
C VAL A 159 6.50 5.08 -11.68
N SER A 160 5.34 5.28 -12.30
CA SER A 160 4.17 5.80 -11.59
C SER A 160 3.61 4.80 -10.59
N ASP A 161 3.61 3.52 -10.94
CA ASP A 161 3.20 2.45 -10.02
C ASP A 161 4.17 2.27 -8.85
N LEU A 162 5.48 2.41 -9.12
CA LEU A 162 6.51 2.43 -8.10
C LEU A 162 6.31 3.60 -7.13
N VAL A 163 6.10 4.82 -7.65
CA VAL A 163 5.84 6.01 -6.83
C VAL A 163 4.55 5.85 -6.04
N ALA A 164 3.47 5.38 -6.66
CA ALA A 164 2.21 5.13 -5.99
C ALA A 164 2.34 4.10 -4.86
N SER A 165 3.06 3.01 -5.09
CA SER A 165 3.35 1.98 -4.08
C SER A 165 4.15 2.56 -2.91
N VAL A 166 5.25 3.29 -3.18
CA VAL A 166 6.07 3.90 -2.12
C VAL A 166 5.28 4.89 -1.27
N VAL A 167 4.34 5.63 -1.87
CA VAL A 167 3.51 6.62 -1.18
C VAL A 167 2.40 5.96 -0.35
N THR A 168 1.80 4.87 -0.85
CA THR A 168 0.57 4.30 -0.27
C THR A 168 0.83 3.15 0.71
N LEU A 169 1.88 2.34 0.50
CA LEU A 169 2.24 1.20 1.36
C LEU A 169 2.46 1.62 2.84
N PRO A 170 3.22 2.69 3.17
CA PRO A 170 3.43 3.09 4.56
C PRO A 170 2.12 3.48 5.25
N PHE A 171 1.25 4.18 4.54
CA PHE A 171 -0.03 4.63 5.08
C PHE A 171 -0.93 3.45 5.43
N LEU A 172 -1.12 2.52 4.48
CA LEU A 172 -1.98 1.35 4.68
C LEU A 172 -1.41 0.43 5.79
N ALA A 173 -0.09 0.27 5.85
CA ALA A 173 0.59 -0.48 6.90
C ALA A 173 0.29 0.08 8.30
N VAL A 174 0.40 1.40 8.49
CA VAL A 174 0.14 2.04 9.78
C VAL A 174 -1.35 1.98 10.14
N VAL A 175 -2.26 2.12 9.16
CA VAL A 175 -3.71 1.93 9.39
C VAL A 175 -4.00 0.52 9.92
N LEU A 176 -3.41 -0.52 9.32
CA LEU A 176 -3.59 -1.90 9.76
C LEU A 176 -3.07 -2.12 11.20
N VAL A 177 -1.90 -1.57 11.53
CA VAL A 177 -1.32 -1.67 12.88
C VAL A 177 -2.26 -1.04 13.93
N LEU A 178 -2.75 0.17 13.66
CA LEU A 178 -3.62 0.90 14.59
C LEU A 178 -5.02 0.29 14.68
N ALA A 179 -5.55 -0.19 13.56
CA ALA A 179 -6.83 -0.90 13.49
C ALA A 179 -6.80 -2.22 14.30
N ALA A 180 -5.69 -2.97 14.22
CA ALA A 180 -5.45 -4.14 15.05
C ALA A 180 -5.24 -3.80 16.53
N GLY A 181 -4.72 -2.61 16.82
CA GLY A 181 -4.22 -2.18 18.12
C GLY A 181 -5.13 -1.27 18.95
N ARG A 182 -6.45 -1.11 18.67
CA ARG A 182 -7.35 -0.20 19.42
C ARG A 182 -7.37 -0.35 20.96
N ARG A 183 -6.69 -1.34 21.55
CA ARG A 183 -6.44 -1.40 23.00
C ARG A 183 -5.21 -0.61 23.48
N LEU A 184 -4.27 -0.24 22.60
CA LEU A 184 -3.04 0.48 22.96
C LEU A 184 -3.27 1.98 23.19
N THR A 185 -4.36 2.56 22.68
CA THR A 185 -4.68 3.99 22.83
C THR A 185 -5.72 4.31 23.91
N SER A 186 -6.45 3.32 24.43
CA SER A 186 -7.37 3.52 25.56
C SER A 186 -6.68 3.50 26.92
N ALA A 187 -5.40 3.12 27.00
CA ALA A 187 -4.67 3.02 28.26
C ALA A 187 -4.01 4.34 28.75
N SER A 188 -4.16 5.46 28.03
CA SER A 188 -3.54 6.74 28.40
C SER A 188 -4.53 7.85 28.84
N ARG A 189 -5.75 7.48 29.27
CA ARG A 189 -6.71 8.42 29.89
C ARG A 189 -7.05 8.08 31.34
N GLY A 190 -6.10 7.53 32.07
CA GLY A 190 -6.21 7.28 33.51
C GLY A 190 -4.91 7.64 34.20
N GLN A 191 -4.62 8.94 34.27
CA GLN A 191 -3.73 9.53 35.27
C GLN A 191 -4.40 10.81 35.76
#